data_AF-A0A8J5V7R9-F1
#
_entry.id   AF-A0A8J5V7R9-F1
#
_cell.length_a   1.000
_cell.length_b   1.000
_cell.length_c   1.000
_cell.angle_alpha   90.00
_cell.angle_beta   90.00
_cell.angle_gamma   90.00
#
_symmetry.space_group_name_H-M   'P 1'
#
loop_
_entity.id
_entity.type
_entity.pdbx_description
1 polymer ?
#
loop_
_entity_poly.entity_id
_entity_poly.type
_entity_poly.pdbx_seq_one_letter_code
_entity_poly.pdbx_strand_id
1 'polypeptide(L)'
;MALTRSLFTSIFSLFILEILAAEDCDKSKCLGPIRYYEDIKCTPIYNSPEDCCPYKYNCDHLHARSPKKCYINGHEYEIRESLKIEDAHPCSKGCFCSDRRGIASFTCAIVDCFTRHSMKPNCYHRRQANRCCPGEEVCPEKAEDRPTCEVDGKIYKDGENFKPASEPHKNCYCGPGYTEDEKDTIIKKNQEVSDPDKTCKFGNLVMNYGDEISQPTGSSVCVKCVCDVGPTVTCLHSPNMQC
;
A
#
# COMPACT_ATOMS: atom_id res chain seq x y z
N MET A 1 -58.17 -31.19 48.11
CA MET A 1 -58.39 -31.10 46.66
C MET A 1 -57.34 -30.18 46.08
N ALA A 2 -56.66 -30.66 45.02
CA ALA A 2 -55.89 -29.91 44.01
C ALA A 2 -54.71 -29.02 44.49
N LEU A 3 -53.45 -29.45 44.28
CA LEU A 3 -52.58 -29.13 43.11
C LEU A 3 -52.04 -27.68 43.22
N THR A 4 -50.74 -27.34 43.22
CA THR A 4 -49.55 -27.93 42.60
C THR A 4 -48.28 -27.26 43.14
N ARG A 5 -47.20 -28.04 43.30
CA ARG A 5 -45.82 -27.63 43.58
C ARG A 5 -45.17 -26.99 42.34
N SER A 6 -44.26 -26.04 42.52
CA SER A 6 -43.04 -25.86 41.70
C SER A 6 -42.21 -24.72 42.30
N LEU A 7 -41.12 -25.01 43.01
CA LEU A 7 -39.74 -25.10 42.47
C LEU A 7 -39.28 -23.79 41.82
N PHE A 8 -38.89 -22.82 42.66
CA PHE A 8 -38.02 -21.72 42.25
C PHE A 8 -36.57 -22.22 42.27
N THR A 9 -36.19 -22.97 41.24
CA THR A 9 -34.79 -23.34 40.99
C THR A 9 -34.15 -22.33 40.07
N SER A 10 -33.10 -21.72 40.62
CA SER A 10 -32.05 -20.90 39.99
C SER A 10 -31.78 -21.21 38.51
N ILE A 11 -31.92 -20.20 37.63
CA ILE A 11 -31.33 -20.18 36.29
C ILE A 11 -30.71 -18.80 36.09
N PHE A 12 -29.51 -18.62 36.64
CA PHE A 12 -28.56 -17.59 36.22
C PHE A 12 -27.93 -18.11 34.92
N SER A 13 -28.59 -17.89 33.78
CA SER A 13 -28.02 -18.22 32.46
C SER A 13 -26.88 -17.26 32.16
N LEU A 14 -25.68 -17.68 32.50
CA LEU A 14 -24.42 -17.20 31.93
C LEU A 14 -24.49 -17.42 30.41
N PHE A 15 -24.90 -16.40 29.67
CA PHE A 15 -24.57 -16.32 28.25
C PHE A 15 -23.08 -16.01 28.15
N ILE A 16 -22.26 -17.06 28.17
CA ILE A 16 -20.88 -16.99 27.70
C ILE A 16 -21.00 -16.73 26.19
N LEU A 17 -20.85 -15.47 25.78
CA LEU A 17 -20.48 -15.20 24.40
C LEU A 17 -19.10 -15.82 24.21
N GLU A 18 -19.06 -16.99 23.58
CA GLU A 18 -17.85 -17.47 22.93
C GLU A 18 -17.53 -16.48 21.80
N ILE A 19 -16.77 -15.44 22.14
CA ILE A 19 -16.03 -14.69 21.15
C ILE A 19 -14.96 -15.66 20.69
N LEU A 20 -15.25 -16.41 19.63
CA LEU A 20 -14.21 -17.04 18.83
C LEU A 20 -13.25 -15.91 18.47
N ALA A 21 -12.07 -15.96 19.07
CA ALA A 21 -10.97 -15.10 18.69
C ALA A 21 -10.77 -15.36 17.19
N ALA A 22 -11.12 -14.37 16.36
CA ALA A 22 -10.58 -14.31 15.03
C ALA A 22 -9.06 -14.40 15.23
N GLU A 23 -8.42 -15.43 14.67
CA GLU A 23 -6.97 -15.44 14.55
C GLU A 23 -6.54 -14.05 14.07
N ASP A 24 -5.52 -13.50 14.70
CA ASP A 24 -4.98 -12.18 14.38
C ASP A 24 -4.55 -12.18 12.91
N CYS A 25 -5.46 -11.76 12.02
CA CYS A 25 -5.31 -11.87 10.59
C CYS A 25 -4.36 -10.78 10.12
N ASP A 26 -3.14 -11.19 9.79
CA ASP A 26 -2.11 -10.32 9.25
C ASP A 26 -2.34 -10.03 7.76
N LYS A 27 -3.06 -8.93 7.49
CA LYS A 27 -3.37 -8.47 6.13
C LYS A 27 -2.15 -8.10 5.29
N SER A 28 -0.97 -7.93 5.89
CA SER A 28 0.27 -7.65 5.13
C SER A 28 0.64 -8.81 4.20
N LYS A 29 0.20 -10.04 4.53
CA LYS A 29 0.45 -11.27 3.75
C LYS A 29 -0.49 -11.46 2.57
N CYS A 30 -1.49 -10.60 2.43
CA CYS A 30 -2.46 -10.68 1.36
C CYS A 30 -1.87 -10.11 0.07
N LEU A 31 -2.20 -10.74 -1.06
CA LEU A 31 -1.66 -10.36 -2.37
C LEU A 31 -2.33 -9.08 -2.90
N GLY A 32 -1.60 -8.38 -3.78
CA GLY A 32 -2.10 -7.20 -4.49
C GLY A 32 -1.96 -5.88 -3.72
N PRO A 33 -2.29 -4.76 -4.37
CA PRO A 33 -2.09 -3.42 -3.83
C PRO A 33 -3.22 -3.04 -2.87
N ILE A 34 -3.33 -3.73 -1.74
CA ILE A 34 -4.41 -3.55 -0.76
C ILE A 34 -4.58 -2.09 -0.35
N ARG A 35 -3.47 -1.41 -0.06
CA ARG A 35 -3.45 0.00 0.33
C ARG A 35 -4.06 0.91 -0.73
N TYR A 36 -3.79 0.65 -2.01
CA TYR A 36 -4.37 1.43 -3.10
C TYR A 36 -5.90 1.35 -3.09
N TYR A 37 -6.47 0.15 -2.94
CA TYR A 37 -7.93 -0.03 -2.90
C TYR A 37 -8.55 0.63 -1.66
N GLU A 38 -7.88 0.55 -0.51
CA GLU A 38 -8.31 1.23 0.73
C GLU A 38 -8.28 2.75 0.59
N ASP A 39 -7.23 3.30 -0.02
CA ASP A 39 -7.03 4.75 -0.21
C ASP A 39 -8.11 5.36 -1.12
N ILE A 40 -8.53 4.63 -2.16
CA ILE A 40 -9.61 5.07 -3.06
C ILE A 40 -11.02 4.65 -2.59
N LYS A 41 -11.11 4.04 -1.40
CA LYS A 41 -12.36 3.62 -0.73
C LYS A 41 -13.15 2.53 -1.46
N CYS A 42 -12.46 1.59 -2.09
CA CYS A 42 -13.12 0.37 -2.55
C CYS A 42 -13.45 -0.55 -1.37
N THR A 43 -14.52 -1.34 -1.48
CA THR A 43 -14.95 -2.26 -0.43
C THR A 43 -14.41 -3.67 -0.70
N PRO A 44 -13.80 -4.34 0.29
CA PRO A 44 -13.28 -5.70 0.11
C PRO A 44 -14.41 -6.74 0.02
N ILE A 45 -14.21 -7.77 -0.80
CA ILE A 45 -15.11 -8.91 -0.95
C ILE A 45 -14.32 -10.20 -0.64
N TYR A 46 -14.89 -11.06 0.20
CA TYR A 46 -14.32 -12.30 0.71
C TYR A 46 -15.14 -13.51 0.26
N ASN A 47 -14.55 -14.69 0.10
CA ASN A 47 -15.33 -15.90 -0.28
C ASN A 47 -16.09 -16.45 0.93
N SER A 48 -15.49 -16.33 2.11
CA SER A 48 -16.05 -16.74 3.39
C SER A 48 -15.84 -15.64 4.44
N PRO A 49 -16.74 -15.48 5.45
CA PRO A 49 -16.52 -14.59 6.60
C PRO A 49 -15.24 -14.88 7.39
N GLU A 50 -14.68 -16.09 7.27
CA GLU A 50 -13.45 -16.51 7.93
C GLU A 50 -12.18 -16.22 7.11
N ASP A 51 -12.32 -15.78 5.85
CA ASP A 51 -11.17 -15.49 5.00
C ASP A 51 -10.42 -14.24 5.49
N CYS A 52 -9.11 -14.37 5.66
CA CYS A 52 -8.26 -13.25 6.03
C CYS A 52 -8.06 -12.24 4.88
N CYS A 53 -7.93 -12.73 3.64
CA CYS A 53 -7.63 -11.91 2.48
C CYS A 53 -8.83 -11.76 1.56
N PRO A 54 -9.15 -10.53 1.10
CA PRO A 54 -10.18 -10.35 0.09
C PRO A 54 -9.71 -10.94 -1.23
N TYR A 55 -10.62 -11.58 -1.95
CA TYR A 55 -10.32 -12.07 -3.30
C TYR A 55 -10.55 -10.99 -4.37
N LYS A 56 -11.31 -9.94 -4.04
CA LYS A 56 -11.67 -8.84 -4.94
C LYS A 56 -12.06 -7.60 -4.15
N TYR A 57 -12.02 -6.45 -4.81
CA TYR A 57 -12.60 -5.20 -4.31
C TYR A 57 -13.75 -4.73 -5.22
N ASN A 58 -14.81 -4.18 -4.61
CA ASN A 58 -15.83 -3.42 -5.32
C ASN A 58 -15.41 -1.95 -5.36
N CYS A 59 -15.21 -1.45 -6.57
CA CYS A 59 -14.81 -0.07 -6.86
C CYS A 59 -15.86 0.66 -7.73
N ASP A 60 -17.11 0.19 -7.75
CA ASP A 60 -18.15 0.69 -8.66
C ASP A 60 -18.46 2.19 -8.42
N HIS A 61 -18.25 2.66 -7.19
CA HIS A 61 -18.40 4.07 -6.83
C HIS A 61 -17.46 5.00 -7.62
N LEU A 62 -16.35 4.47 -8.16
CA LEU A 62 -15.43 5.23 -8.99
C LEU A 62 -16.01 5.58 -10.36
N HIS A 63 -16.97 4.80 -10.88
CA HIS A 63 -17.61 5.07 -12.17
C HIS A 63 -18.47 6.33 -12.15
N ALA A 64 -18.93 6.75 -10.97
CA ALA A 64 -19.69 7.97 -10.79
C ALA A 64 -18.81 9.24 -10.75
N ARG A 65 -17.47 9.10 -10.70
CA ARG A 65 -16.54 10.23 -10.60
C ARG A 65 -16.50 11.00 -11.91
N SER A 66 -16.57 12.33 -11.80
CA SER A 66 -16.43 13.22 -12.94
C SER A 66 -14.97 13.30 -13.38
N PRO A 67 -14.65 13.19 -14.69
CA PRO A 67 -13.29 13.44 -15.17
C PRO A 67 -12.87 14.91 -15.01
N LYS A 68 -13.77 15.79 -14.59
CA LYS A 68 -13.55 17.23 -14.39
C LYS A 68 -13.30 17.64 -12.95
N LYS A 69 -13.16 16.68 -12.02
CA LYS A 69 -12.90 16.94 -10.61
C LYS A 69 -11.77 16.06 -10.09
N CYS A 70 -11.08 16.54 -9.05
CA CYS A 70 -10.06 15.75 -8.38
C CYS A 70 -10.63 15.06 -7.14
N TYR A 71 -10.08 13.90 -6.81
CA TYR A 71 -10.58 13.04 -5.73
C TYR A 71 -9.42 12.54 -4.88
N ILE A 72 -9.51 12.71 -3.56
CA ILE A 72 -8.55 12.17 -2.59
C ILE A 72 -9.24 12.00 -1.24
N ASN A 73 -8.95 10.90 -0.53
CA ASN A 73 -9.52 10.58 0.79
C ASN A 73 -11.06 10.66 0.92
N GLY A 74 -11.79 10.55 -0.20
CA GLY A 74 -13.25 10.69 -0.25
C GLY A 74 -13.76 12.12 -0.43
N HIS A 75 -12.88 13.11 -0.46
CA HIS A 75 -13.21 14.49 -0.82
C HIS A 75 -13.14 14.72 -2.33
N GLU A 76 -13.99 15.62 -2.81
CA GLU A 76 -14.08 16.08 -4.19
C GLU A 76 -13.63 17.54 -4.28
N TYR A 77 -12.90 17.86 -5.34
CA TYR A 77 -12.27 19.17 -5.56
C TYR A 77 -12.58 19.72 -6.95
N GLU A 78 -13.01 20.97 -7.02
CA GLU A 78 -13.21 21.70 -8.27
C GLU A 78 -11.88 22.13 -8.89
N ILE A 79 -11.87 22.37 -10.21
CA ILE A 79 -10.67 22.91 -10.88
C ILE A 79 -10.28 24.25 -10.22
N ARG A 80 -8.98 24.39 -9.94
CA ARG A 80 -8.31 25.48 -9.18
C ARG A 80 -8.51 25.45 -7.67
N GLU A 81 -9.29 24.52 -7.13
CA GLU A 81 -9.42 24.36 -5.68
C GLU A 81 -8.11 23.83 -5.08
N SER A 82 -7.71 24.40 -3.96
CA SER A 82 -6.50 24.00 -3.24
C SER A 82 -6.77 22.75 -2.41
N LEU A 83 -5.79 21.84 -2.36
CA LEU A 83 -5.85 20.64 -1.54
C LEU A 83 -5.95 21.03 -0.06
N LYS A 84 -6.92 20.45 0.66
CA LYS A 84 -7.07 20.68 2.09
C LYS A 84 -5.93 20.03 2.87
N ILE A 85 -5.62 20.58 4.04
CA ILE A 85 -4.46 20.14 4.84
C ILE A 85 -4.66 18.72 5.35
N GLU A 86 -5.89 18.33 5.68
CA GLU A 86 -6.25 16.96 6.11
C GLU A 86 -6.03 15.90 5.02
N ASP A 87 -6.02 16.30 3.75
CA ASP A 87 -5.76 15.40 2.62
C ASP A 87 -4.31 15.48 2.13
N ALA A 88 -3.54 16.43 2.67
CA ALA A 88 -2.17 16.67 2.26
C ALA A 88 -1.24 15.59 2.84
N HIS A 89 -0.47 14.98 1.95
CA HIS A 89 0.66 14.15 2.34
C HIS A 89 1.86 15.07 2.68
N PRO A 90 2.92 14.59 3.36
CA PRO A 90 4.04 15.43 3.78
C PRO A 90 4.68 16.25 2.64
N CYS A 91 4.69 15.70 1.41
CA CYS A 91 5.21 16.34 0.20
C CYS A 91 4.19 17.17 -0.59
N SER A 92 2.92 17.18 -0.20
CA SER A 92 1.86 17.90 -0.91
C SER A 92 1.97 19.42 -0.65
N LYS A 93 2.89 20.10 -1.33
CA LYS A 93 3.09 21.55 -1.20
C LYS A 93 2.40 22.31 -2.32
N GLY A 94 1.54 23.26 -1.93
CA GLY A 94 0.82 24.12 -2.88
C GLY A 94 -0.01 23.34 -3.90
N CYS A 95 -0.55 22.18 -3.51
CA CYS A 95 -1.33 21.35 -4.42
C CYS A 95 -2.69 21.97 -4.71
N PHE A 96 -3.09 21.92 -5.97
CA PHE A 96 -4.43 22.34 -6.41
C PHE A 96 -4.93 21.44 -7.53
N CYS A 97 -6.25 21.30 -7.65
CA CYS A 97 -6.86 20.55 -8.71
C CYS A 97 -6.74 21.30 -10.05
N SER A 98 -6.28 20.62 -11.09
CA SER A 98 -5.96 21.23 -12.39
C SER A 98 -6.46 20.39 -13.56
N ASP A 99 -6.94 21.02 -14.62
CA ASP A 99 -7.27 20.31 -15.86
C ASP A 99 -5.99 20.09 -16.69
N ARG A 100 -5.70 18.82 -16.99
CA ARG A 100 -4.65 18.39 -17.92
C ARG A 100 -5.30 17.64 -19.07
N ARG A 101 -5.44 18.32 -20.23
CA ARG A 101 -5.97 17.74 -21.48
C ARG A 101 -7.35 17.10 -21.34
N GLY A 102 -8.21 17.71 -20.53
CA GLY A 102 -9.58 17.29 -20.33
C GLY A 102 -9.80 16.44 -19.08
N ILE A 103 -8.73 16.04 -18.38
CA ILE A 103 -8.78 15.21 -17.17
C ILE A 103 -8.25 16.02 -15.99
N ALA A 104 -9.04 16.10 -14.93
CA ALA A 104 -8.67 16.74 -13.68
C ALA A 104 -7.64 15.89 -12.91
N SER A 105 -6.57 16.53 -12.46
CA SER A 105 -5.52 15.93 -11.64
C SER A 105 -4.90 16.97 -10.72
N PHE A 106 -4.38 16.55 -9.56
CA PHE A 106 -3.65 17.45 -8.67
C PHE A 106 -2.32 17.85 -9.31
N THR A 107 -2.09 19.16 -9.40
CA THR A 107 -0.76 19.73 -9.66
C THR A 107 -0.21 20.25 -8.34
N CYS A 108 1.00 19.85 -7.98
CA CYS A 108 1.70 20.28 -6.78
C CYS A 108 3.02 20.97 -7.12
N ALA A 109 3.53 21.79 -6.21
CA ALA A 109 4.88 22.34 -6.32
C ALA A 109 5.91 21.23 -6.14
N ILE A 110 6.99 21.30 -6.92
CA ILE A 110 8.17 20.47 -6.70
C ILE A 110 8.79 20.90 -5.37
N VAL A 111 9.05 19.92 -4.49
CA VAL A 111 9.66 20.17 -3.19
C VAL A 111 11.16 19.92 -3.30
N ASP A 112 11.93 21.00 -3.36
CA ASP A 112 13.38 20.94 -3.27
C ASP A 112 13.81 20.87 -1.81
N CYS A 113 14.31 19.70 -1.39
CA CYS A 113 14.87 19.50 -0.06
C CYS A 113 16.29 20.04 0.04
N PHE A 114 16.47 21.32 -0.31
CA PHE A 114 17.76 21.99 -0.28
C PHE A 114 18.20 22.29 1.16
N THR A 115 19.33 21.73 1.57
CA THR A 115 19.95 22.02 2.86
C THR A 115 20.96 23.16 2.70
N ARG A 116 20.66 24.32 3.29
CA ARG A 116 21.42 25.57 3.16
C ARG A 116 22.82 25.54 3.81
N HIS A 117 23.11 24.54 4.63
CA HIS A 117 24.35 24.43 5.37
C HIS A 117 25.11 23.18 4.96
N SER A 118 26.42 23.32 4.78
CA SER A 118 27.33 22.19 4.69
C SER A 118 27.20 21.37 5.97
N MET A 119 26.87 20.09 5.82
CA MET A 119 26.75 19.17 6.94
C MET A 119 28.06 19.16 7.73
N LYS A 120 27.96 19.25 9.06
CA LYS A 120 29.14 19.16 9.91
C LYS A 120 29.83 17.80 9.71
N PRO A 121 31.16 17.71 9.90
CA PRO A 121 31.85 16.42 9.89
C PRO A 121 31.18 15.44 10.85
N ASN A 122 31.05 14.18 10.42
CA ASN A 122 30.38 13.08 11.14
C ASN A 122 28.86 13.22 11.37
N CYS A 123 28.23 14.31 10.95
CA CYS A 123 26.78 14.44 11.06
C CYS A 123 26.05 13.92 9.81
N TYR A 124 24.78 13.58 9.97
CA TYR A 124 23.91 13.11 8.89
C TYR A 124 22.47 13.59 9.09
N HIS A 125 21.71 13.69 8.00
CA HIS A 125 20.27 13.94 8.10
C HIS A 125 19.51 12.63 8.16
N ARG A 126 18.77 12.42 9.26
CA ARG A 126 17.90 11.25 9.39
C ARG A 126 16.69 11.40 8.47
N ARG A 127 16.32 10.31 7.79
CA ARG A 127 15.11 10.24 6.95
C ARG A 127 13.96 9.63 7.74
N GLN A 128 12.74 10.07 7.44
CA GLN A 128 11.51 9.58 8.06
C GLN A 128 10.44 9.47 6.98
N ALA A 129 9.75 8.33 6.91
CA ALA A 129 8.76 8.04 5.87
C ALA A 129 7.56 9.00 5.92
N ASN A 130 7.28 9.56 7.09
CA ASN A 130 6.23 10.55 7.31
C ASN A 130 6.69 12.01 7.09
N ARG A 131 7.91 12.24 6.58
CA ARG A 131 8.41 13.58 6.24
C ARG A 131 8.85 13.64 4.79
N CYS A 132 8.56 14.76 4.13
CA CYS A 132 8.96 14.92 2.73
C CYS A 132 10.47 15.10 2.57
N CYS A 133 11.05 15.95 3.42
CA CYS A 133 12.47 16.24 3.41
C CYS A 133 13.17 15.55 4.59
N PRO A 134 14.49 15.29 4.46
CA PRO A 134 15.29 14.83 5.57
C PRO A 134 15.08 15.71 6.81
N GLY A 135 15.04 15.07 7.97
CA GLY A 135 14.81 15.74 9.24
C GLY A 135 16.05 16.45 9.75
N GLU A 136 16.08 16.63 11.07
CA GLU A 136 17.17 17.31 11.77
C GLU A 136 18.52 16.61 11.54
N GLU A 137 19.58 17.41 11.58
CA GLU A 137 20.97 16.94 11.57
C GLU A 137 21.23 16.17 12.87
N VAL A 138 21.69 14.93 12.74
CA VAL A 138 22.11 14.07 13.85
C VAL A 138 23.63 13.99 13.83
N CYS A 139 24.25 14.38 14.92
CA CYS A 139 25.70 14.38 15.10
C CYS A 139 26.07 13.41 16.24
N PRO A 140 26.42 12.16 15.93
CA PRO A 140 26.92 11.25 16.94
C PRO A 140 28.29 11.71 17.48
N GLU A 141 28.57 11.42 18.75
CA GLU A 141 29.87 11.74 19.36
C GLU A 141 31.01 10.98 18.67
N LYS A 142 30.77 9.71 18.31
CA LYS A 142 31.67 8.88 17.51
C LYS A 142 31.00 8.45 16.22
N ALA A 143 31.76 8.39 15.14
CA ALA A 143 31.21 8.02 13.83
C ALA A 143 30.63 6.59 13.82
N GLU A 144 31.15 5.73 14.69
CA GLU A 144 30.74 4.34 14.88
C GLU A 144 29.37 4.21 15.57
N ASP A 145 28.90 5.26 16.26
CA ASP A 145 27.60 5.26 16.93
C ASP A 145 26.43 5.53 15.95
N ARG A 146 26.71 5.83 14.68
CA ARG A 146 25.66 5.99 13.66
C ARG A 146 25.03 4.62 13.40
N PRO A 147 23.69 4.46 13.56
CA PRO A 147 23.02 3.20 13.30
C PRO A 147 23.27 2.71 11.87
N THR A 148 23.30 1.39 11.69
CA THR A 148 23.50 0.75 10.41
C THR A 148 22.40 -0.26 10.11
N CYS A 149 22.22 -0.55 8.83
CA CYS A 149 21.32 -1.56 8.30
C CYS A 149 22.14 -2.49 7.39
N GLU A 150 21.89 -3.80 7.44
CA GLU A 150 22.44 -4.75 6.48
C GLU A 150 21.33 -5.18 5.52
N VAL A 151 21.57 -5.03 4.22
CA VAL A 151 20.61 -5.37 3.15
C VAL A 151 21.38 -6.00 2.01
N ASP A 152 20.98 -7.20 1.57
CA ASP A 152 21.64 -7.92 0.47
C ASP A 152 23.16 -8.11 0.73
N GLY A 153 23.56 -8.32 1.98
CA GLY A 153 24.96 -8.44 2.40
C GLY A 153 25.77 -7.14 2.32
N LYS A 154 25.12 -5.98 2.17
CA LYS A 154 25.75 -4.66 2.19
C LYS A 154 25.28 -3.84 3.39
N ILE A 155 26.25 -3.21 4.06
CA ILE A 155 26.00 -2.32 5.21
C ILE A 155 25.75 -0.89 4.72
N TYR A 156 24.65 -0.31 5.19
CA TYR A 156 24.22 1.07 4.97
C TYR A 156 24.16 1.82 6.30
N LYS A 157 24.46 3.11 6.30
CA LYS A 157 24.39 3.97 7.50
C LYS A 157 23.06 4.75 7.53
N ASP A 158 22.53 5.04 8.71
CA ASP A 158 21.25 5.76 8.91
C ASP A 158 21.13 7.00 8.02
N GLY A 159 20.08 7.09 7.19
CA GLY A 159 19.83 8.17 6.23
C GLY A 159 20.35 7.91 4.81
N GLU A 160 21.18 6.88 4.59
CA GLU A 160 21.62 6.46 3.25
C GLU A 160 20.49 5.76 2.51
N ASN A 161 20.39 6.03 1.20
CA ASN A 161 19.41 5.37 0.35
C ASN A 161 19.96 4.05 -0.19
N PHE A 162 19.07 3.09 -0.40
CA PHE A 162 19.38 1.82 -1.04
C PHE A 162 18.20 1.31 -1.86
N LYS A 163 18.48 0.32 -2.71
CA LYS A 163 17.47 -0.40 -3.49
C LYS A 163 17.71 -1.89 -3.27
N PRO A 164 16.76 -2.63 -2.67
CA PRO A 164 16.88 -4.07 -2.51
C PRO A 164 17.08 -4.77 -3.86
N ALA A 165 17.92 -5.80 -3.92
CA ALA A 165 18.15 -6.59 -5.12
C ALA A 165 16.90 -7.39 -5.53
N SER A 166 16.13 -7.87 -4.56
CA SER A 166 14.83 -8.52 -4.76
C SER A 166 13.78 -7.57 -5.35
N GLU A 167 13.87 -6.28 -5.05
CA GLU A 167 12.88 -5.26 -5.41
C GLU A 167 13.54 -3.96 -5.90
N PRO A 168 14.17 -3.98 -7.09
CA PRO A 168 15.00 -2.88 -7.60
C PRO A 168 14.21 -1.58 -7.88
N HIS A 169 12.88 -1.63 -7.79
CA HIS A 169 11.98 -0.50 -7.96
C HIS A 169 11.68 0.23 -6.64
N LYS A 170 11.95 -0.39 -5.49
CA LYS A 170 11.85 0.28 -4.19
C LYS A 170 13.04 1.23 -4.03
N ASN A 171 12.76 2.42 -3.51
CA ASN A 171 13.78 3.38 -3.09
C ASN A 171 13.66 3.53 -1.58
N CYS A 172 14.54 2.84 -0.86
CA CYS A 172 14.52 2.72 0.57
C CYS A 172 15.59 3.63 1.19
N TYR A 173 15.48 3.86 2.50
CA TYR A 173 16.53 4.48 3.28
C TYR A 173 16.81 3.66 4.54
N CYS A 174 18.07 3.62 4.98
CA CYS A 174 18.43 2.98 6.24
C CYS A 174 17.95 3.84 7.41
N GLY A 175 17.33 3.22 8.41
CA GLY A 175 16.89 3.86 9.65
C GLY A 175 17.08 2.91 10.84
N PRO A 176 17.08 3.44 12.08
CA PRO A 176 17.25 2.62 13.27
C PRO A 176 16.12 1.59 13.41
N GLY A 177 16.47 0.36 13.80
CA GLY A 177 15.50 -0.73 13.97
C GLY A 177 15.16 -1.51 12.70
N TYR A 178 15.81 -1.22 11.58
CA TYR A 178 15.71 -2.07 10.39
C TYR A 178 16.28 -3.47 10.68
N THR A 179 15.47 -4.51 10.50
CA THR A 179 15.90 -5.91 10.51
C THR A 179 15.50 -6.54 9.17
N GLU A 180 16.37 -7.39 8.61
CA GLU A 180 16.13 -8.07 7.32
C GLU A 180 15.06 -9.19 7.44
N ASP A 181 14.48 -9.37 8.62
CA ASP A 181 13.68 -10.56 8.98
C ASP A 181 12.25 -10.59 8.43
N GLU A 182 11.83 -9.61 7.62
CA GLU A 182 10.61 -9.72 6.82
C GLU A 182 10.96 -10.12 5.39
N LYS A 183 11.44 -11.36 5.22
CA LYS A 183 11.47 -12.00 3.90
C LYS A 183 10.03 -12.14 3.42
N ASP A 184 9.59 -11.22 2.57
CA ASP A 184 8.41 -11.40 1.74
C ASP A 184 8.58 -12.71 0.96
N THR A 185 8.03 -13.81 1.50
CA THR A 185 8.09 -15.11 0.84
C THR A 185 7.15 -15.10 -0.35
N ILE A 186 7.67 -15.45 -1.53
CA ILE A 186 6.83 -15.70 -2.71
C ILE A 186 5.89 -16.87 -2.39
N ILE A 187 4.63 -16.57 -2.10
CA ILE A 187 3.58 -17.59 -2.04
C ILE A 187 3.22 -17.97 -3.47
N LYS A 188 3.81 -19.06 -3.98
CA LYS A 188 3.38 -19.66 -5.24
C LYS A 188 2.00 -20.28 -5.04
N LYS A 189 0.94 -19.60 -5.45
CA LYS A 189 -0.37 -20.22 -5.57
C LYS A 189 -0.41 -21.08 -6.85
N ASN A 190 -0.18 -22.37 -6.72
CA ASN A 190 -0.74 -23.34 -7.65
C ASN A 190 -2.22 -23.48 -7.30
N GLN A 191 -3.08 -22.69 -7.94
CA GLN A 191 -4.51 -22.94 -7.87
C GLN A 191 -5.09 -22.97 -9.28
N GLU A 192 -5.17 -24.19 -9.82
CA GLU A 192 -6.06 -24.55 -10.93
C GLU A 192 -7.52 -24.42 -10.47
N VAL A 193 -8.01 -23.20 -10.31
CA VAL A 193 -9.44 -22.96 -10.24
C VAL A 193 -9.74 -21.69 -11.03
N SER A 194 -10.22 -21.88 -12.25
CA SER A 194 -10.88 -20.82 -13.02
C SER A 194 -12.18 -20.46 -12.31
N ASP A 195 -12.08 -19.56 -11.34
CA ASP A 195 -13.23 -18.95 -10.68
C ASP A 195 -13.63 -17.71 -11.50
N PRO A 196 -14.80 -17.71 -12.17
CA PRO A 196 -15.20 -16.62 -13.06
C PRO A 196 -15.31 -15.26 -12.34
N ASP A 197 -15.44 -15.25 -11.01
CA ASP A 197 -15.52 -14.02 -10.20
C ASP A 197 -14.13 -13.46 -9.82
N LYS A 198 -13.06 -14.23 -10.01
CA LYS A 198 -11.65 -13.86 -9.74
C LYS A 198 -10.93 -13.42 -11.01
N THR A 199 -11.45 -12.36 -11.62
CA THR A 199 -10.91 -11.81 -12.87
C THR A 199 -10.52 -10.34 -12.76
N CYS A 200 -9.50 -9.95 -13.53
CA CYS A 200 -9.10 -8.56 -13.74
C CYS A 200 -9.45 -8.11 -15.16
N LYS A 201 -9.67 -6.81 -15.36
CA LYS A 201 -9.88 -6.23 -16.68
C LYS A 201 -8.74 -5.31 -17.08
N PHE A 202 -8.27 -5.46 -18.32
CA PHE A 202 -7.31 -4.56 -18.96
C PHE A 202 -7.72 -4.27 -20.41
N GLY A 203 -8.27 -3.08 -20.65
CA GLY A 203 -8.92 -2.78 -21.93
C GLY A 203 -10.07 -3.75 -22.20
N ASN A 204 -9.99 -4.47 -23.32
CA ASN A 204 -10.98 -5.50 -23.69
C ASN A 204 -10.63 -6.90 -23.16
N LEU A 205 -9.48 -7.06 -22.49
CA LEU A 205 -9.04 -8.34 -21.95
C LEU A 205 -9.70 -8.60 -20.59
N VAL A 206 -10.15 -9.83 -20.40
CA VAL A 206 -10.52 -10.40 -19.10
C VAL A 206 -9.44 -11.43 -18.75
N MET A 207 -8.77 -11.20 -17.64
CA MET A 207 -7.65 -12.01 -17.16
C MET A 207 -8.07 -12.78 -15.92
N ASN A 208 -7.69 -14.05 -15.83
CA ASN A 208 -7.87 -14.85 -14.62
C ASN A 208 -6.79 -14.51 -13.59
N TYR A 209 -7.03 -14.90 -12.35
CA TYR A 209 -6.04 -14.79 -11.29
C TYR A 209 -4.70 -15.41 -11.67
N GLY A 210 -3.62 -14.64 -11.50
CA GLY A 210 -2.25 -15.07 -11.84
C GLY A 210 -1.89 -14.93 -13.33
N ASP A 211 -2.84 -14.61 -14.21
CA ASP A 211 -2.53 -14.34 -15.62
C ASP A 211 -1.62 -13.10 -15.72
N GLU A 212 -0.65 -13.16 -16.64
CA GLU A 212 0.26 -12.06 -16.96
C GLU A 212 0.00 -11.54 -18.37
N ILE A 213 0.15 -10.22 -18.58
CA ILE A 213 0.06 -9.66 -19.94
C ILE A 213 1.36 -9.95 -20.69
N SER A 214 1.25 -10.59 -21.85
CA SER A 214 2.38 -10.74 -22.77
C SER A 214 2.83 -9.36 -23.28
N GLN A 215 4.07 -8.98 -23.02
CA GLN A 215 4.62 -7.75 -23.57
C GLN A 215 4.83 -7.88 -25.09
N PRO A 216 4.49 -6.87 -25.89
CA PRO A 216 4.82 -6.88 -27.31
C PRO A 216 6.35 -6.82 -27.49
N THR A 217 6.88 -7.76 -28.27
CA THR A 217 8.28 -7.76 -28.72
C THR A 217 8.65 -6.41 -29.34
N GLY A 218 9.60 -5.70 -28.74
CA GLY A 218 10.10 -4.40 -29.24
C GLY A 218 9.56 -3.14 -28.54
N SER A 219 8.76 -3.27 -27.48
CA SER A 219 8.40 -2.12 -26.62
C SER A 219 9.63 -1.63 -25.83
N SER A 220 9.90 -0.33 -25.86
CA SER A 220 10.96 0.32 -25.07
C SER A 220 10.63 0.42 -23.57
N VAL A 221 9.45 -0.03 -23.17
CA VAL A 221 8.97 0.01 -21.77
C VAL A 221 8.77 -1.42 -21.30
N CYS A 222 9.67 -1.90 -20.44
CA CYS A 222 9.51 -3.19 -19.76
C CYS A 222 8.45 -3.00 -18.66
N VAL A 223 7.22 -3.46 -18.87
CA VAL A 223 6.14 -3.41 -17.86
C VAL A 223 5.55 -4.79 -17.67
N LYS A 224 5.72 -5.37 -16.49
CA LYS A 224 5.09 -6.63 -16.12
C LYS A 224 3.74 -6.34 -15.47
N CYS A 225 2.66 -6.86 -16.03
CA CYS A 225 1.31 -6.73 -15.47
C CYS A 225 0.78 -8.11 -15.09
N VAL A 226 0.28 -8.24 -13.86
CA VAL A 226 -0.28 -9.49 -13.29
C VAL A 226 -1.67 -9.23 -12.73
N CYS A 227 -2.57 -10.20 -12.87
CA CYS A 227 -3.86 -10.20 -12.18
C CYS A 227 -3.74 -10.81 -10.77
N ASP A 228 -3.28 -10.02 -9.80
CA ASP A 228 -3.12 -10.48 -8.40
C ASP A 228 -4.38 -10.33 -7.56
N VAL A 229 -5.14 -9.23 -7.71
CA VAL A 229 -6.45 -8.99 -7.07
C VAL A 229 -7.25 -8.03 -7.94
N GLY A 230 -8.47 -8.43 -8.33
CA GLY A 230 -9.36 -7.63 -9.16
C GLY A 230 -9.93 -6.38 -8.46
N PRO A 231 -10.45 -5.40 -9.22
CA PRO A 231 -10.87 -5.51 -10.62
C PRO A 231 -9.82 -5.10 -11.67
N THR A 232 -8.73 -4.45 -11.26
CA THR A 232 -7.69 -3.93 -12.17
C THR A 232 -6.40 -4.74 -12.06
N VAL A 233 -5.70 -4.89 -13.18
CA VAL A 233 -4.36 -5.51 -13.18
C VAL A 233 -3.34 -4.63 -12.45
N THR A 234 -2.37 -5.27 -11.79
CA THR A 234 -1.25 -4.56 -11.16
C THR A 234 -0.07 -4.58 -12.13
N CYS A 235 0.42 -3.39 -12.50
CA CYS A 235 1.52 -3.24 -13.45
C CYS A 235 2.74 -2.62 -12.76
N LEU A 236 3.89 -3.27 -12.92
CA LEU A 236 5.18 -2.82 -12.42
C LEU A 236 6.13 -2.64 -13.60
N HIS A 237 6.85 -1.51 -13.65
CA HIS A 237 7.94 -1.36 -14.60
C HIS A 237 9.04 -2.35 -14.22
N SER A 238 9.48 -3.22 -15.13
CA SER A 238 10.59 -4.16 -14.95
C SER A 238 11.93 -3.46 -15.26
N PRO A 239 13.06 -3.86 -14.67
CA PRO A 239 14.35 -3.25 -14.98
C PRO A 239 14.72 -3.46 -16.46
N ASN A 240 15.29 -2.43 -17.09
CA ASN A 240 15.64 -2.37 -18.52
C ASN A 240 16.61 -3.46 -19.05
N MET A 241 17.00 -4.44 -18.24
CA MET A 241 18.00 -5.46 -18.59
C MET A 241 17.46 -6.86 -18.82
N GLN A 242 16.15 -7.09 -18.64
CA GLN A 242 15.48 -8.36 -19.00
C GLN A 242 13.98 -8.08 -19.20
N CYS A 243 13.70 -7.50 -20.37
CA CYS A 243 12.59 -7.97 -21.19
C CYS A 243 13.15 -9.20 -21.96
#